data_AF-Q0YQZ6-F1
#
_entry.id   AF-Q0YQZ6-F1
#
_cell.length_a   1.000
_cell.length_b   1.000
_cell.length_c   1.000
_cell.angle_alpha   90.00
_cell.angle_beta   90.00
_cell.angle_gamma   90.00
#
_symmetry.space_group_name_H-M   'P 1'
#
loop_
_entity.id
_entity.type
_entity.pdbx_description
1 polymer ?
#
loop_
_entity_poly.entity_id
_entity_poly.type
_entity_poly.pdbx_seq_one_letter_code
_entity_poly.pdbx_strand_id
1 'polypeptide(L)'
;MSDSINLHEDPRFATVAADLERIRQEIIAKGKLLPLTGSKDGDVVILFDSYGEGKEAEPSILIEVTSPEEFNGAETLLDEFEDYVIDALEVASREWSQEVTELLGDDRPVILLINGEEV
;
A
#
# COMPACT_ATOMS: atom_id res chain seq x y z
N MET A 1 -3.71 -5.20 27.56
CA MET A 1 -3.22 -3.88 27.15
C MET A 1 -2.32 -4.16 25.98
N SER A 2 -2.85 -4.06 24.77
CA SER A 2 -2.03 -4.17 23.57
C SER A 2 -1.36 -2.81 23.45
N ASP A 3 -0.07 -2.74 23.75
CA ASP A 3 0.71 -1.55 23.39
C ASP A 3 0.46 -1.32 21.90
N SER A 4 -0.20 -0.21 21.55
CA SER A 4 -0.37 0.18 20.15
C SER A 4 1.02 0.35 19.57
N ILE A 5 1.45 -0.64 18.81
CA ILE A 5 2.74 -0.62 18.13
C ILE A 5 2.69 0.56 17.16
N ASN A 6 3.57 1.53 17.37
CA ASN A 6 3.70 2.62 16.40
C ASN A 6 4.47 2.09 15.18
N LEU A 7 3.71 1.71 14.16
CA LEU A 7 4.23 1.09 12.93
C LEU A 7 5.28 1.95 12.21
N HIS A 8 5.22 3.28 12.38
CA HIS A 8 6.15 4.22 11.75
C HIS A 8 7.44 4.44 12.54
N GLU A 9 7.43 4.20 13.85
CA GLU A 9 8.58 4.45 14.73
C GLU A 9 9.26 3.16 15.21
N ASP A 10 8.64 2.00 15.00
CA ASP A 10 9.20 0.73 15.40
C ASP A 10 10.25 0.23 14.38
N PRO A 11 11.52 0.06 14.81
CA PRO A 11 12.62 -0.30 13.92
C PRO A 11 12.44 -1.66 13.26
N ARG A 12 11.55 -2.53 13.77
CA ARG A 12 11.24 -3.83 13.16
C ARG A 12 10.55 -3.67 11.80
N PHE A 13 9.80 -2.59 11.58
CA PHE A 13 9.15 -2.31 10.29
C PHE A 13 10.00 -1.47 9.34
N ALA A 14 11.25 -1.14 9.69
CA ALA A 14 12.13 -0.36 8.82
C ALA A 14 12.34 -1.02 7.44
N THR A 15 12.50 -2.35 7.41
CA THR A 15 12.59 -3.12 6.16
C THR A 15 11.30 -3.06 5.36
N VAL A 16 10.15 -3.17 6.04
CA VAL A 16 8.82 -3.08 5.40
C VAL A 16 8.66 -1.72 4.74
N ALA A 17 8.91 -0.63 5.47
CA ALA A 17 8.82 0.73 4.94
C ALA A 17 9.77 0.95 3.74
N ALA A 18 10.98 0.39 3.79
CA ALA A 18 11.92 0.45 2.67
C ALA A 18 11.42 -0.31 1.44
N ASP A 19 10.78 -1.48 1.63
CA ASP A 19 10.17 -2.23 0.55
C ASP A 19 8.96 -1.52 -0.05
N LEU A 20 8.08 -0.95 0.77
CA LEU A 20 6.93 -0.19 0.29
C LEU A 20 7.38 1.03 -0.54
N GLU A 21 8.40 1.76 -0.08
CA GLU A 21 8.98 2.86 -0.86
C GLU A 21 9.64 2.36 -2.16
N ARG A 22 10.32 1.21 -2.14
CA ARG A 22 10.86 0.60 -3.36
C ARG A 22 9.76 0.27 -4.36
N ILE A 23 8.66 -0.33 -3.92
CA ILE A 23 7.51 -0.68 -4.76
C ILE A 23 6.89 0.60 -5.35
N ARG A 24 6.70 1.64 -4.53
CA ARG A 24 6.26 2.97 -4.97
C ARG A 24 7.12 3.51 -6.10
N GLN A 25 8.44 3.52 -5.91
CA GLN A 25 9.39 4.00 -6.92
C GLN A 25 9.31 3.17 -8.22
N GLU A 26 9.13 1.85 -8.12
CA GLU A 26 8.95 0.99 -9.29
C GLU A 26 7.65 1.27 -10.06
N ILE A 27 6.54 1.52 -9.36
CA ILE A 27 5.25 1.89 -9.97
C ILE A 27 5.41 3.18 -10.79
N ILE A 28 6.03 4.20 -10.20
CA ILE A 28 6.29 5.49 -10.85
C ILE A 28 7.22 5.30 -12.05
N ALA A 29 8.36 4.62 -11.86
CA ALA A 29 9.36 4.42 -12.90
C ALA A 29 8.83 3.63 -14.11
N LYS A 30 7.96 2.65 -13.87
CA LYS A 30 7.31 1.84 -14.93
C LYS A 30 6.08 2.53 -15.53
N GLY A 31 5.68 3.70 -15.02
CA GLY A 31 4.52 4.44 -15.51
C GLY A 31 3.19 3.70 -15.30
N LYS A 32 3.10 2.89 -14.24
CA LYS A 32 1.92 2.05 -13.95
C LYS A 32 0.68 2.84 -13.56
N LEU A 33 0.84 4.10 -13.13
CA LEU A 33 -0.27 5.01 -12.86
C LEU A 33 -0.86 5.63 -14.13
N LEU A 34 -0.10 5.73 -15.22
CA LEU A 34 -0.55 6.45 -16.42
C LEU A 34 -1.88 5.93 -17.01
N PRO A 35 -2.15 4.61 -17.05
CA PRO A 35 -3.45 4.10 -17.51
C PRO A 35 -4.62 4.48 -16.58
N LEU A 36 -4.35 4.65 -15.28
CA LEU A 36 -5.33 4.97 -14.25
C LEU A 36 -5.57 6.47 -14.12
N THR A 37 -4.52 7.28 -14.15
CA THR A 37 -4.59 8.72 -13.90
C THR A 37 -4.68 9.53 -15.18
N GLY A 38 -4.40 8.93 -16.35
CA GLY A 38 -4.30 9.66 -17.62
C GLY A 38 -3.16 10.68 -17.69
N SER A 39 -2.37 10.82 -16.62
CA SER A 39 -1.34 11.84 -16.45
C SER A 39 -0.04 11.27 -15.89
N LYS A 40 1.08 11.88 -16.28
CA LYS A 40 2.40 11.58 -15.70
C LYS A 40 2.64 12.29 -14.36
N ASP A 41 1.77 13.22 -14.01
CA ASP A 41 1.82 13.99 -12.76
C ASP A 41 1.02 13.30 -11.63
N GLY A 42 0.50 12.09 -11.88
CA GLY A 42 -0.08 11.26 -10.83
C GLY A 42 0.99 10.75 -9.87
N ASP A 43 0.68 10.70 -8.59
CA ASP A 43 1.54 10.16 -7.54
C ASP A 43 0.85 8.98 -6.85
N VAL A 44 1.65 8.16 -6.20
CA VAL A 44 1.19 7.06 -5.37
C VAL A 44 1.98 7.05 -4.08
N VAL A 45 1.30 6.80 -2.96
CA VAL A 45 1.92 6.53 -1.67
C VAL A 45 1.52 5.13 -1.26
N ILE A 46 2.47 4.34 -0.77
CA ILE A 46 2.20 3.02 -0.20
C ILE A 46 2.69 3.05 1.22
N LEU A 47 1.79 2.84 2.17
CA LEU A 47 2.07 2.94 3.58
C LEU A 47 1.42 1.78 4.35
N PHE A 48 2.04 1.44 5.47
CA PHE A 48 1.49 0.45 6.38
C PHE A 48 0.86 1.18 7.56
N ASP A 49 -0.45 1.04 7.74
CA ASP A 49 -1.22 1.71 8.79
C ASP A 49 -2.43 0.87 9.19
N SER A 50 -3.22 1.33 10.15
CA SER A 50 -4.45 0.67 10.59
C SER A 50 -5.63 1.18 9.77
N TYR A 51 -6.42 0.27 9.21
CA TYR A 51 -7.66 0.60 8.48
C TYR A 51 -8.88 0.07 9.22
N GLY A 52 -9.93 0.89 9.33
CA GLY A 52 -11.18 0.56 10.01
C GLY A 52 -11.48 1.43 11.25
N GLU A 53 -12.66 1.27 11.83
CA GLU A 53 -13.14 2.15 12.91
C GLU A 53 -12.80 1.63 14.32
N GLY A 54 -12.12 2.46 15.11
CA GLY A 54 -11.99 2.28 16.56
C GLY A 54 -11.26 0.98 16.96
N LYS A 55 -12.01 -0.01 17.45
CA LYS A 55 -11.45 -1.29 17.92
C LYS A 55 -11.40 -2.37 16.83
N GLU A 56 -11.99 -2.09 15.67
CA GLU A 56 -11.99 -2.96 14.50
C GLU A 56 -10.93 -2.54 13.49
N ALA A 57 -10.11 -1.52 13.81
CA ALA A 57 -8.99 -1.12 12.98
C ALA A 57 -7.94 -2.24 12.94
N GLU A 58 -7.65 -2.73 11.74
CA GLU A 58 -6.70 -3.81 11.50
C GLU A 58 -5.46 -3.30 10.75
N PRO A 59 -4.26 -3.85 11.04
CA PRO A 59 -3.05 -3.52 10.29
C PRO A 59 -3.21 -3.83 8.79
N SER A 60 -2.97 -2.84 7.95
CA SER A 60 -3.33 -2.82 6.53
C SER A 60 -2.26 -2.14 5.68
N ILE A 61 -2.16 -2.51 4.41
CA ILE A 61 -1.35 -1.77 3.44
C ILE A 61 -2.28 -0.81 2.71
N LEU A 62 -2.07 0.49 2.90
CA LEU A 62 -2.81 1.55 2.23
C LEU A 62 -2.03 2.00 1.00
N ILE A 63 -2.73 2.01 -0.15
CA ILE A 63 -2.21 2.51 -1.41
C ILE A 63 -3.04 3.74 -1.77
N GLU A 64 -2.44 4.91 -1.66
CA GLU A 64 -3.09 6.17 -1.99
C GLU A 64 -2.63 6.63 -3.36
N VAL A 65 -3.55 6.74 -4.33
CA VAL A 65 -3.26 7.28 -5.65
C VAL A 65 -3.85 8.68 -5.77
N THR A 66 -3.01 9.66 -6.10
CA THR A 66 -3.43 11.05 -6.30
C THR A 66 -3.22 11.44 -7.76
N SER A 67 -4.24 12.04 -8.37
CA SER A 67 -4.18 12.51 -9.76
C SER A 67 -4.74 13.93 -9.91
N PRO A 68 -4.10 14.80 -10.71
CA PRO A 68 -4.69 16.09 -11.08
C PRO A 68 -5.83 15.95 -12.11
N GLU A 69 -5.89 14.82 -12.80
CA GLU A 69 -6.91 14.48 -13.81
C GLU A 69 -7.94 13.50 -13.25
N GLU A 70 -9.07 13.37 -13.95
CA GLU A 70 -10.11 12.41 -13.59
C GLU A 70 -9.58 10.97 -13.68
N PHE A 71 -9.87 10.19 -12.63
CA PHE A 71 -9.38 8.82 -12.52
C PHE A 71 -10.19 7.87 -13.40
N ASN A 72 -9.48 7.00 -14.12
CA ASN A 72 -10.09 5.97 -14.95
C ASN A 72 -10.44 4.74 -14.10
N GLY A 73 -11.65 4.73 -13.53
CA GLY A 73 -12.19 3.64 -12.71
C GLY A 73 -12.65 2.41 -13.50
N ALA A 74 -12.04 2.11 -14.66
CA ALA A 74 -12.33 0.87 -15.37
C ALA A 74 -11.83 -0.32 -14.53
N GLU A 75 -12.74 -1.22 -14.14
CA GLU A 75 -12.45 -2.38 -13.27
C GLU A 75 -11.23 -3.15 -13.75
N THR A 76 -11.08 -3.40 -15.05
CA THR A 76 -9.93 -4.13 -15.58
C THR A 76 -8.59 -3.45 -15.32
N LEU A 77 -8.54 -2.11 -15.34
CA LEU A 77 -7.30 -1.37 -15.09
C LEU A 77 -6.97 -1.31 -13.60
N LEU A 78 -8.01 -1.25 -12.76
CA LEU A 78 -7.89 -1.34 -11.32
C LEU A 78 -7.36 -2.73 -10.92
N ASP A 79 -7.99 -3.80 -11.41
CA ASP A 79 -7.55 -5.19 -11.19
C ASP A 79 -6.09 -5.38 -11.63
N GLU A 80 -5.71 -4.91 -12.83
CA GLU A 80 -4.33 -5.01 -13.32
C GLU A 80 -3.31 -4.26 -12.45
N PHE A 81 -3.74 -3.16 -11.81
CA PHE A 81 -2.90 -2.40 -10.90
C PHE A 81 -2.80 -3.07 -9.53
N GLU A 82 -3.94 -3.52 -8.98
CA GLU A 82 -4.01 -4.26 -7.72
C GLU A 82 -3.17 -5.53 -7.79
N ASP A 83 -3.34 -6.35 -8.82
CA ASP A 83 -2.54 -7.56 -9.06
C ASP A 83 -1.04 -7.25 -9.07
N TYR A 84 -0.65 -6.17 -9.76
CA TYR A 84 0.75 -5.76 -9.81
C TYR A 84 1.31 -5.39 -8.43
N VAL A 85 0.53 -4.67 -7.62
CA VAL A 85 0.98 -4.27 -6.28
C VAL A 85 1.01 -5.49 -5.35
N ILE A 86 0.01 -6.37 -5.42
CA ILE A 86 -0.05 -7.61 -4.65
C ILE A 86 1.16 -8.50 -4.97
N ASP A 87 1.47 -8.71 -6.25
CA ASP A 87 2.65 -9.49 -6.68
C ASP A 87 3.95 -8.87 -6.13
N ALA A 88 4.08 -7.55 -6.19
CA ALA A 88 5.26 -6.85 -5.69
C ALA A 88 5.41 -6.97 -4.17
N LEU A 89 4.30 -6.90 -3.43
CA LEU A 89 4.23 -7.08 -1.99
C LEU A 89 4.52 -8.54 -1.60
N GLU A 90 4.00 -9.51 -2.34
CA GLU A 90 4.30 -10.93 -2.10
C GLU A 90 5.81 -11.16 -2.21
N VAL A 91 6.46 -10.64 -3.25
CA VAL A 91 7.91 -10.76 -3.44
C VAL A 91 8.68 -10.09 -2.29
N ALA A 92 8.31 -8.87 -1.90
CA ALA A 92 8.95 -8.17 -0.78
C ALA A 92 8.78 -8.92 0.55
N SER A 93 7.58 -9.45 0.81
CA SER A 93 7.25 -10.11 2.07
C SER A 93 8.06 -11.38 2.35
N ARG A 94 8.63 -12.00 1.32
CA ARG A 94 9.50 -13.20 1.47
C ARG A 94 10.78 -12.92 2.25
N GLU A 95 11.23 -11.67 2.30
CA GLU A 95 12.43 -11.26 3.04
C GLU A 95 12.09 -10.67 4.42
N TRP A 96 10.81 -10.52 4.76
CA TRP A 96 10.39 -10.02 6.07
C TRP A 96 10.62 -11.09 7.14
N SER A 97 10.98 -10.63 8.35
CA SER A 97 11.20 -11.55 9.46
C SER A 97 9.88 -12.16 9.91
N GLN A 98 9.94 -13.39 10.46
CA GLN A 98 8.75 -14.06 11.00
C GLN A 98 8.05 -13.21 12.07
N GLU A 99 8.81 -12.55 12.95
CA GLU A 99 8.25 -11.64 13.96
C GLU A 99 7.47 -10.49 13.33
N VAL A 100 7.97 -9.94 12.23
CA VAL A 100 7.26 -8.90 11.47
C VAL A 100 6.01 -9.49 10.82
N THR A 101 6.09 -10.63 10.13
CA THR A 101 4.92 -11.28 9.53
C THR A 101 3.84 -11.63 10.57
N GLU A 102 4.21 -12.12 11.75
CA GLU A 102 3.28 -12.45 12.84
C GLU A 102 2.60 -11.20 13.44
N LEU A 103 3.33 -10.09 13.54
CA LEU A 103 2.77 -8.80 13.98
C LEU A 103 1.86 -8.16 12.94
N LEU A 104 2.18 -8.39 11.67
CA LEU A 104 1.48 -7.83 10.53
C LEU A 104 0.23 -8.65 10.15
N GLY A 105 0.22 -9.96 10.46
CA GLY A 105 -0.85 -10.88 10.08
C GLY A 105 -0.63 -11.50 8.69
N ASP A 106 -1.02 -12.77 8.54
CA ASP A 106 -0.87 -13.51 7.28
C ASP A 106 -1.85 -13.02 6.19
N ASP A 107 -3.07 -12.61 6.56
CA ASP A 107 -4.15 -12.18 5.66
C ASP A 107 -4.37 -10.65 5.69
N ARG A 108 -3.31 -9.87 5.46
CA ARG A 108 -3.42 -8.41 5.49
C ARG A 108 -4.28 -7.88 4.35
N PRO A 109 -5.26 -7.00 4.65
CA PRO A 109 -5.98 -6.30 3.61
C PRO A 109 -5.05 -5.28 2.93
N VAL A 110 -5.12 -5.25 1.60
CA VAL A 110 -4.55 -4.19 0.77
C VAL A 110 -5.71 -3.29 0.37
N ILE A 111 -5.64 -2.02 0.76
CA ILE A 111 -6.71 -1.04 0.54
C ILE A 111 -6.21 -0.01 -0.46
N LEU A 112 -6.94 0.13 -1.57
CA LEU A 112 -6.69 1.16 -2.58
C LEU A 112 -7.59 2.38 -2.30
N LEU A 113 -6.98 3.55 -2.14
CA LEU A 113 -7.62 4.83 -1.89
C LEU A 113 -7.31 5.77 -3.05
N ILE A 114 -8.34 6.32 -3.70
CA ILE A 114 -8.16 7.18 -4.89
C ILE A 114 -8.55 8.62 -4.55
N ASN A 115 -7.68 9.58 -4.88
CA ASN A 115 -7.91 11.02 -4.69
C ASN A 115 -8.31 11.42 -3.26
N GLY A 116 -7.77 10.74 -2.25
CA GLY A 116 -8.04 11.06 -0.86
C GLY A 116 -9.47 10.78 -0.42
N GLU A 117 -10.10 9.73 -0.96
CA GLU A 117 -11.25 9.11 -0.29
C GLU A 117 -10.91 8.93 1.19
N GLU A 118 -11.76 9.50 2.06
CA GLU A 118 -11.50 9.57 3.50
C GLU A 118 -11.39 8.15 4.10
N VAL A 119 -10.29 7.92 4.83
CA VAL A 119 -10.10 6.79 5.76
C VAL A 119 -10.88 6.97 7.05
#